data_AF-A0AAV8YXJ0-F1
#
_entry.id   AF-A0AAV8YXJ0-F1
#
_cell.length_a   1.000
_cell.length_b   1.000
_cell.length_c   1.000
_cell.angle_alpha   90.00
_cell.angle_beta   90.00
_cell.angle_gamma   90.00
#
_symmetry.space_group_name_H-M   'P 1'
#
loop_
_entity.id
_entity.type
_entity.pdbx_description
1 polymer ?
#
loop_
_entity_poly.entity_id
_entity_poly.type
_entity_poly.pdbx_seq_one_letter_code
_entity_poly.pdbx_strand_id
1 'polypeptide(L)'
;MSNANDGINLERLETIGDSFLKYENVHEGKLSHLRSKQVSNLNLYRLGKRKTLGEFMIATKFDPHDNWLPPWLLRSQAAGGGPD
;
A
#
# COMPACT_ATOMS: atom_id res chain seq x y z
N MET A 1 6.49 10.57 6.31
CA MET A 1 5.69 11.37 5.37
C MET A 1 5.39 10.50 4.16
N SER A 2 4.11 10.43 3.80
CA SER A 2 3.61 9.69 2.64
C SER A 2 4.26 10.21 1.35
N ASN A 3 4.91 9.31 0.60
CA ASN A 3 5.90 9.69 -0.42
C ASN A 3 5.28 10.32 -1.69
N ALA A 4 4.00 10.06 -1.96
CA ALA A 4 3.29 10.63 -3.11
C ALA A 4 2.99 12.13 -2.93
N ASN A 5 2.99 12.66 -1.70
CA ASN A 5 2.72 14.08 -1.41
C ASN A 5 1.45 14.63 -2.10
N ASP A 6 0.44 13.78 -2.28
CA ASP A 6 -0.89 14.18 -2.73
C ASP A 6 -1.65 14.85 -1.59
N GLY A 7 -2.74 15.57 -1.91
CA GLY A 7 -3.58 16.23 -0.90
C GLY A 7 -4.28 15.28 0.08
N ILE A 8 -4.15 13.96 -0.13
CA ILE A 8 -4.74 12.90 0.70
C ILE A 8 -3.66 11.83 0.95
N ASN A 9 -3.60 11.33 2.18
CA ASN A 9 -2.74 10.20 2.55
C ASN A 9 -3.48 9.19 3.44
N LEU A 10 -2.80 8.08 3.76
CA LEU A 10 -3.37 6.99 4.55
C LEU A 10 -3.13 7.10 6.06
N GLU A 11 -2.52 8.19 6.57
CA GLU A 11 -2.10 8.28 7.99
C GLU A 11 -3.28 8.15 8.96
N ARG A 12 -4.43 8.75 8.63
CA ARG A 12 -5.65 8.64 9.44
C ARG A 12 -6.23 7.22 9.43
N LEU A 13 -6.22 6.58 8.25
CA LEU A 13 -6.71 5.20 8.10
C LEU A 13 -5.78 4.21 8.80
N GLU A 14 -4.47 4.42 8.72
CA GLU A 14 -3.45 3.65 9.44
C GLU A 14 -3.66 3.75 10.96
N THR A 15 -3.89 4.96 11.48
CA THR A 15 -4.11 5.18 12.92
C THR A 15 -5.33 4.42 13.44
N ILE A 16 -6.45 4.46 12.71
CA ILE A 16 -7.67 3.73 13.07
C ILE A 16 -7.46 2.22 12.94
N GLY A 17 -6.83 1.78 11.84
CA GLY A 17 -6.55 0.36 11.58
C GLY A 17 -5.62 -0.27 12.62
N ASP A 18 -4.57 0.45 13.04
CA ASP A 18 -3.65 0.02 14.09
C ASP A 18 -4.38 -0.14 15.44
N SER A 19 -5.27 0.81 15.76
CA SER A 19 -6.09 0.73 16.97
C SER A 19 -7.04 -0.48 16.92
N PHE A 20 -7.64 -0.75 15.77
CA PHE A 20 -8.52 -1.90 15.56
C PHE A 20 -7.76 -3.24 15.71
N LEU A 21 -6.61 -3.40 15.04
CA LEU A 21 -5.77 -4.61 15.15
C LEU A 21 -5.27 -4.85 16.58
N LYS A 22 -5.16 -3.79 17.38
CA LYS A 22 -4.76 -3.84 18.78
C LYS A 22 -5.92 -4.07 19.76
N TYR A 23 -7.17 -3.88 19.34
CA TYR A 23 -8.37 -3.96 20.18
C TYR A 23 -8.95 -5.39 20.29
N GLU A 24 -8.34 -6.39 19.67
CA GLU A 24 -8.76 -7.80 19.81
C GLU A 24 -8.78 -8.20 21.30
N ASN A 25 -10.00 -8.32 21.83
CA ASN A 25 -10.38 -8.31 23.25
C ASN A 25 -9.97 -9.61 23.98
N VAL A 26 -8.71 -9.74 24.43
CA VAL A 26 -8.24 -10.98 25.09
C VAL A 26 -7.20 -10.71 26.20
N HIS A 27 -7.32 -11.46 27.30
CA HIS A 27 -6.57 -11.36 28.57
C HIS A 27 -5.02 -11.31 28.43
N GLU A 28 -4.41 -10.37 29.16
CA GLU A 28 -3.07 -9.79 28.98
C GLU A 28 -1.85 -10.72 29.19
N GLY A 29 -2.00 -11.82 29.94
CA GLY A 29 -0.86 -12.58 30.50
C GLY A 29 -0.06 -13.46 29.53
N LYS A 30 -0.71 -14.19 28.60
CA LYS A 30 -0.04 -15.07 27.60
C LYS A 30 -0.12 -14.54 26.17
N LEU A 31 -0.96 -13.54 25.93
CA LEU A 31 -1.28 -13.02 24.59
C LEU A 31 -0.42 -11.85 24.15
N SER A 32 0.26 -11.16 25.07
CA SER A 32 1.20 -10.08 24.71
C SER A 32 2.26 -10.55 23.70
N HIS A 33 2.77 -11.77 23.85
CA HIS A 33 3.74 -12.36 22.90
C HIS A 33 3.10 -12.73 21.54
N LEU A 34 1.87 -13.26 21.54
CA LEU A 34 1.13 -13.57 20.31
C LEU A 34 0.77 -12.29 19.53
N ARG A 35 0.36 -11.23 20.23
CA ARG A 35 0.09 -9.90 19.68
C ARG A 35 1.35 -9.30 19.05
N SER A 36 2.50 -9.35 19.74
CA SER A 36 3.78 -8.90 19.18
C SER A 36 4.17 -9.67 17.92
N LYS A 37 3.73 -10.92 17.77
CA LYS A 37 4.01 -11.74 16.58
C LYS A 37 3.04 -11.43 15.43
N GLN A 38 1.74 -11.38 15.72
CA GLN A 38 0.68 -11.18 14.73
C GLN A 38 0.61 -9.74 14.20
N VAL A 39 0.73 -8.75 15.09
CA VAL A 39 0.69 -7.31 14.75
C VAL A 39 2.11 -6.75 14.54
N SER A 40 3.12 -7.62 14.34
CA SER A 40 4.45 -7.16 13.95
C SER A 40 4.45 -6.61 12.53
N ASN A 41 5.25 -5.57 12.30
CA ASN A 41 5.48 -5.00 10.96
C ASN A 41 5.91 -6.08 9.95
N LEU A 42 6.77 -7.02 10.35
CA LEU A 42 7.21 -8.11 9.48
C LEU A 42 6.07 -9.05 9.09
N ASN A 43 5.18 -9.40 10.03
CA ASN A 43 4.05 -10.26 9.73
C ASN A 43 3.02 -9.56 8.84
N LEU A 44 2.69 -8.30 9.16
CA LEU A 44 1.77 -7.48 8.37
C LEU A 44 2.31 -7.24 6.96
N TYR A 45 3.61 -6.97 6.81
CA TYR A 45 4.27 -6.87 5.51
C TYR A 45 4.14 -8.16 4.69
N ARG A 46 4.44 -9.32 5.30
CA ARG A 46 4.30 -10.62 4.63
C ARG A 46 2.86 -10.89 4.21
N LEU A 47 1.89 -10.52 5.05
CA LEU A 47 0.46 -10.65 4.74
C LEU A 47 0.05 -9.74 3.58
N GLY A 48 0.51 -8.47 3.59
CA GLY A 48 0.29 -7.53 2.50
C GLY A 48 0.90 -8.01 1.17
N LYS A 49 2.10 -8.58 1.22
CA LYS A 49 2.75 -9.20 0.05
C LYS A 49 1.93 -10.38 -0.50
N ARG A 50 1.43 -11.27 0.35
CA ARG A 50 0.57 -12.40 -0.07
C ARG A 50 -0.75 -11.95 -0.68
N LYS A 51 -1.26 -10.78 -0.26
CA LYS A 51 -2.49 -10.16 -0.79
C LYS A 51 -2.22 -9.18 -1.95
N THR A 52 -1.01 -9.16 -2.48
CA THR A 52 -0.57 -8.27 -3.58
C THR A 52 -0.91 -6.78 -3.37
N LEU A 53 -0.93 -6.32 -2.10
CA LEU A 53 -1.30 -4.93 -1.78
C LEU A 53 -0.35 -3.90 -2.40
N GLY A 54 0.89 -4.28 -2.71
CA GLY A 54 1.88 -3.42 -3.35
C GLY A 54 1.47 -2.93 -4.74
N GLU A 55 0.65 -3.70 -5.48
CA GLU A 55 0.18 -3.30 -6.82
C GLU A 55 -0.84 -2.17 -6.77
N PHE A 56 -1.47 -1.97 -5.62
CA PHE A 56 -2.42 -0.87 -5.37
C PHE A 56 -1.75 0.35 -4.74
N MET A 57 -0.43 0.30 -4.47
CA MET A 57 0.29 1.40 -3.85
C MET A 57 0.69 2.46 -4.88
N ILE A 58 0.23 3.68 -4.66
CA ILE A 58 0.69 4.86 -5.41
C ILE A 58 1.76 5.55 -4.56
N ALA A 59 3.02 5.42 -4.98
CA ALA A 59 4.17 5.98 -4.27
C ALA A 59 4.69 7.29 -4.88
N THR A 60 4.22 7.64 -6.07
CA THR A 60 4.62 8.83 -6.82
C THR A 60 3.46 9.80 -6.90
N LYS A 61 3.75 11.09 -6.76
CA LYS A 61 2.78 12.16 -6.99
C LYS A 61 2.20 12.05 -8.39
N PHE A 62 0.89 12.20 -8.52
CA PHE A 62 0.29 12.37 -9.84
C PHE A 62 0.58 13.78 -10.37
N ASP A 63 1.21 13.87 -11.54
CA ASP A 63 1.45 15.10 -12.28
C ASP A 63 1.06 14.91 -13.75
N PRO A 64 0.01 15.59 -14.22
CA PRO A 64 -0.44 15.51 -15.61
C PRO A 64 0.64 15.79 -16.65
N HIS A 65 1.66 16.58 -16.33
CA HIS A 65 2.73 16.93 -17.26
C HIS A 65 3.84 15.88 -17.31
N ASP A 66 4.07 15.15 -16.21
CA ASP A 66 5.21 14.22 -16.11
C ASP A 66 4.81 12.74 -16.23
N ASN A 67 3.62 12.36 -15.75
CA ASN A 67 3.27 10.94 -15.57
C ASN A 67 1.84 10.57 -15.98
N TRP A 68 1.13 11.46 -16.65
CA TRP A 68 -0.16 11.14 -17.27
C TRP A 68 -0.02 10.80 -18.75
N LEU A 69 -0.57 9.66 -19.14
CA LEU A 69 -0.74 9.28 -20.54
C LEU A 69 -2.22 9.26 -20.86
N PRO A 70 -2.67 9.98 -21.91
CA PRO A 70 -4.05 9.88 -22.33
C PRO A 70 -4.37 8.47 -22.83
N PRO A 71 -5.62 7.97 -22.65
CA PRO A 71 -5.99 6.60 -22.98
C PRO A 71 -5.67 6.15 -24.42
N TRP A 72 -5.68 7.08 -25.38
CA TRP A 72 -5.37 6.80 -26.78
C TRP A 72 -3.87 6.59 -27.04
N LEU A 73 -2.99 7.17 -26.23
CA LEU A 73 -1.53 7.12 -26.45
C LEU A 73 -0.92 5.79 -25.97
N LEU A 74 -1.50 5.17 -24.93
CA LEU A 74 -1.07 3.89 -24.37
C LEU A 74 -1.07 2.76 -25.43
N ARG A 75 -2.05 2.78 -26.35
CA ARG A 75 -2.16 1.77 -27.43
C ARG A 75 -1.06 1.92 -28.49
N SER A 76 -0.56 3.13 -28.73
CA SER A 76 0.46 3.38 -29.76
C SER A 76 1.86 2.91 -29.34
N GLN A 77 2.20 2.99 -28.05
CA GLN A 77 3.49 2.53 -27.55
C GLN A 77 3.55 1.00 -27.39
N ALA A 78 2.42 0.35 -27.11
CA ALA A 78 2.32 -1.11 -27.10
C ALA A 78 2.44 -1.74 -28.51
N ALA A 79 2.22 -0.96 -29.58
CA ALA A 79 2.36 -1.38 -30.97
C ALA A 79 3.76 -1.07 -31.56
N GLY A 80 4.67 -0.45 -30.78
CA GLY A 80 5.97 0.04 -31.25
C GLY A 80 7.16 -0.89 -31.01
N GLY A 81 6.96 -2.22 -31.02
CA GLY A 81 7.98 -3.22 -30.72
C GLY A 81 8.40 -4.12 -31.90
N GLY A 82 8.96 -3.52 -32.97
CA GLY A 82 9.89 -4.07 -33.98
C GLY A 82 9.50 -5.26 -34.90
N PRO A 83 10.26 -5.58 -35.98
CA PRO A 83 11.41 -4.89 -36.61
C PRO A 83 11.19 -4.51 -38.10
N ASP A 84 11.87 -3.45 -38.55
CA ASP A 84 12.64 -3.30 -39.81
C ASP A 84 13.09 -1.83 -39.97
#